data_AF-A0A2T3IY03-F1
#
_entry.id   AF-A0A2T3IY03-F1
#
_cell.length_a   1.000
_cell.length_b   1.000
_cell.length_c   1.000
_cell.angle_alpha   90.00
_cell.angle_beta   90.00
_cell.angle_gamma   90.00
#
_symmetry.space_group_name_H-M   'P 1'
#
loop_
_entity.id
_entity.type
_entity.pdbx_description
1 polymer ?
#
loop_
_entity_poly.entity_id
_entity_poly.type
_entity_poly.pdbx_seq_one_letter_code
_entity_poly.pdbx_strand_id
1 'polypeptide(L)'
;MKASSRNKSIAIISGLFFLIGLVIFQIDMLGILPIFIIVISFFTSLIHGWLYLSGYNSTDVFSAYQDGAKIKATALYSGFKRKTDK
;
A
#
# COMPACT_ATOMS: atom_id res chain seq x y z
N MET A 1 -9.52 -15.57 18.11
CA MET A 1 -9.11 -15.73 16.69
C MET A 1 -8.72 -14.35 16.17
N LYS A 2 -7.42 -14.05 15.99
CA LYS A 2 -6.98 -12.78 15.39
C LYS A 2 -7.54 -12.73 13.97
N ALA A 3 -8.47 -11.82 13.70
CA ALA A 3 -8.94 -11.57 12.33
C ALA A 3 -7.70 -11.33 11.47
N SER A 4 -7.41 -12.27 10.56
CA SER A 4 -6.32 -12.09 9.59
C SER A 4 -6.66 -10.84 8.80
N SER A 5 -5.93 -9.75 9.03
CA SER A 5 -6.17 -8.49 8.33
C SER A 5 -6.02 -8.76 6.83
N ARG A 6 -7.07 -8.54 6.05
CA ARG A 6 -7.08 -8.82 4.61
C ARG A 6 -5.94 -8.09 3.87
N ASN A 7 -5.51 -6.92 4.38
CA ASN A 7 -4.29 -6.21 3.96
C ASN A 7 -3.01 -7.06 4.05
N LYS A 8 -2.79 -7.78 5.15
CA LYS A 8 -1.66 -8.72 5.30
C LYS A 8 -1.67 -9.80 4.23
N SER A 9 -2.83 -10.42 3.99
CA SER A 9 -2.95 -11.47 2.96
C SER A 9 -2.65 -10.92 1.57
N ILE A 10 -3.18 -9.75 1.22
CA ILE A 10 -2.92 -9.10 -0.08
C ILE A 10 -1.43 -8.76 -0.21
N ALA A 11 -0.79 -8.23 0.84
CA ALA A 11 0.63 -7.90 0.83
C ALA A 11 1.53 -9.13 0.57
N ILE A 12 1.21 -10.26 1.20
CA ILE A 12 1.94 -11.52 1.02
C ILE A 12 1.72 -12.09 -0.38
N ILE A 13 0.47 -12.16 -0.85
CA ILE A 13 0.13 -12.72 -2.16
C ILE A 13 0.78 -11.89 -3.27
N SER A 14 0.67 -10.57 -3.21
CA SER A 14 1.34 -9.68 -4.18
C SER A 14 2.86 -9.78 -4.10
N GLY A 15 3.45 -10.00 -2.92
CA GLY A 15 4.86 -10.30 -2.77
C GLY A 15 5.28 -11.60 -3.49
N LEU A 16 4.46 -12.65 -3.41
CA LEU A 16 4.68 -13.89 -4.17
C LEU A 16 4.64 -13.66 -5.69
N PHE A 17 3.65 -12.91 -6.19
CA PHE A 17 3.57 -12.56 -7.61
C PHE A 17 4.74 -11.70 -8.08
N PHE A 18 5.26 -10.82 -7.23
CA PHE A 18 6.48 -10.07 -7.52
C PHE A 18 7.68 -11.01 -7.72
N LEU A 19 7.90 -11.97 -6.82
CA LEU A 19 8.99 -12.95 -6.94
C LEU A 19 8.83 -13.82 -8.20
N ILE A 20 7.61 -14.29 -8.48
CA ILE A 20 7.31 -15.04 -9.70
C ILE A 20 7.59 -14.19 -10.93
N GLY A 21 7.16 -12.92 -10.92
CA GLY A 21 7.42 -11.96 -12.00
C GLY A 21 8.92 -11.79 -12.28
N LEU A 22 9.76 -11.71 -11.24
CA LEU A 22 11.21 -11.62 -11.38
C LEU A 22 11.82 -12.88 -12.00
N VAL A 23 11.34 -14.07 -11.63
CA VAL A 23 11.79 -15.33 -12.23
C VAL A 23 11.39 -15.40 -13.70
N ILE A 24 10.14 -15.05 -14.01
CA ILE A 24 9.61 -15.05 -15.37
C ILE A 24 10.33 -14.00 -16.24
N PHE A 25 10.73 -12.86 -15.69
CA PHE A 25 11.46 -11.83 -16.42
C PHE A 25 12.83 -12.31 -16.94
N GLN A 26 13.42 -13.33 -16.33
CA GLN A 26 14.65 -13.96 -16.83
C GLN A 26 14.41 -14.84 -18.08
N ILE A 27 13.15 -15.09 -18.43
CA ILE A 27 12.76 -15.87 -19.60
C ILE A 27 12.38 -14.88 -20.70
N ASP A 28 13.28 -14.68 -21.66
CA ASP A 28 13.15 -13.70 -22.77
C ASP A 28 11.95 -13.90 -23.71
N MET A 29 11.08 -14.89 -23.45
CA MET A 29 9.92 -15.21 -24.28
C MET A 29 8.75 -14.23 -24.17
N LEU A 30 8.64 -13.51 -23.05
CA LEU A 30 7.44 -12.71 -22.73
C LEU A 30 7.61 -11.20 -22.95
N GLY A 31 8.80 -10.78 -23.42
CA GLY A 31 9.09 -9.38 -23.72
C GLY A 31 8.87 -8.47 -22.52
N ILE A 32 8.12 -7.37 -22.72
CA ILE A 32 7.86 -6.36 -21.68
C ILE A 32 6.80 -6.76 -20.65
N LEU A 33 6.01 -7.81 -20.91
CA LEU A 33 4.87 -8.19 -20.07
C LEU A 33 5.23 -8.48 -18.61
N PRO A 34 6.33 -9.19 -18.28
CA PRO A 34 6.72 -9.44 -16.90
C PRO A 34 7.02 -8.16 -16.10
N ILE A 35 7.46 -7.08 -16.77
CA ILE A 35 7.73 -5.79 -16.12
C ILE A 35 6.46 -5.21 -15.51
N PHE A 36 5.32 -5.25 -16.22
CA PHE A 36 4.04 -4.78 -15.69
C PHE A 36 3.61 -5.59 -14.46
N ILE A 37 3.78 -6.92 -14.50
CA ILE A 37 3.46 -7.81 -13.38
C ILE A 37 4.33 -7.46 -12.17
N ILE A 38 5.63 -7.29 -12.36
CA ILE A 38 6.58 -6.93 -11.31
C ILE A 38 6.17 -5.60 -10.67
N VAL A 39 5.97 -4.56 -11.47
CA VAL A 39 5.66 -3.20 -11.00
C VAL A 39 4.35 -3.18 -10.21
N ILE A 40 3.27 -3.73 -10.77
CA ILE A 40 1.95 -3.73 -10.12
C ILE A 40 1.99 -4.54 -8.83
N SER A 41 2.62 -5.71 -8.85
CA SER A 41 2.70 -6.59 -7.68
C SER A 41 3.55 -5.98 -6.56
N PHE A 42 4.67 -5.35 -6.91
CA PHE A 42 5.54 -4.64 -5.96
C PHE A 42 4.79 -3.52 -5.24
N PHE A 43 4.18 -2.60 -5.99
CA PHE A 43 3.46 -1.48 -5.39
C PHE A 43 2.24 -1.93 -4.59
N THR A 44 1.52 -2.96 -5.06
CA THR A 44 0.40 -3.54 -4.31
C THR A 44 0.86 -4.10 -2.96
N SER A 45 2.02 -4.78 -2.93
CA SER A 45 2.61 -5.33 -1.72
C SER A 45 3.02 -4.24 -0.73
N LEU A 46 3.68 -3.18 -1.22
CA LEU A 46 4.07 -2.04 -0.39
C LEU A 46 2.86 -1.32 0.23
N ILE A 47 1.84 -1.03 -0.57
CA ILE A 47 0.64 -0.31 -0.10
C ILE A 47 -0.07 -1.11 0.97
N HIS A 48 -0.43 -2.37 0.69
CA HIS A 48 -1.17 -3.18 1.65
C HIS A 48 -0.31 -3.59 2.85
N GLY A 49 1.01 -3.73 2.67
CA GLY A 49 1.96 -3.93 3.75
C GLY A 49 1.99 -2.73 4.68
N TRP A 50 2.05 -1.51 4.14
CA TRP A 50 2.00 -0.28 4.94
C TRP A 50 0.67 -0.13 5.67
N LEU A 51 -0.47 -0.36 5.00
CA LEU A 51 -1.80 -0.31 5.63
C LEU A 51 -1.93 -1.34 6.76
N TYR A 52 -1.35 -2.53 6.58
CA TYR A 52 -1.31 -3.53 7.64
C TYR A 52 -0.47 -3.06 8.84
N LEU A 53 0.73 -2.54 8.59
CA LEU A 53 1.64 -2.05 9.64
C LEU A 53 1.08 -0.82 10.36
N SER A 54 0.30 0.02 9.69
CA SER A 54 -0.37 1.17 10.29
C SER A 54 -1.64 0.80 11.07
N GLY A 55 -2.03 -0.49 11.09
CA GLY A 55 -3.27 -0.94 11.72
C GLY A 55 -4.54 -0.49 11.01
N TYR A 56 -4.44 -0.07 9.74
CA TYR A 56 -5.60 0.34 8.96
C TYR A 56 -6.39 -0.90 8.53
N ASN A 57 -7.65 -0.98 8.97
CA ASN A 57 -8.45 -2.19 8.84
C ASN A 57 -9.20 -2.31 7.50
N SER A 58 -9.40 -1.19 6.79
CA SER A 58 -10.03 -1.22 5.47
C SER A 58 -9.01 -1.61 4.40
N THR A 59 -9.46 -2.37 3.41
CA THR A 59 -8.66 -2.76 2.23
C THR A 59 -8.82 -1.79 1.08
N ASP A 60 -9.73 -0.82 1.19
CA ASP A 60 -9.87 0.23 0.20
C ASP A 60 -8.74 1.25 0.36
N VAL A 61 -7.78 1.17 -0.56
CA VAL A 61 -6.61 2.06 -0.64
C VAL A 61 -7.03 3.51 -0.89
N PHE A 62 -8.10 3.75 -1.64
CA PHE A 62 -8.55 5.11 -1.94
C PHE A 62 -9.14 5.79 -0.71
N SER A 63 -9.94 5.06 0.07
CA SER A 63 -10.41 5.54 1.38
C SER A 63 -9.24 5.82 2.33
N ALA A 64 -8.24 4.93 2.38
CA ALA A 64 -7.05 5.14 3.21
C ALA A 64 -6.28 6.41 2.82
N TYR A 65 -6.18 6.69 1.52
CA TYR A 65 -5.55 7.90 0.99
C TYR A 65 -6.32 9.16 1.41
N GLN A 66 -7.65 9.16 1.25
CA GLN A 66 -8.50 10.29 1.65
C GLN A 66 -8.44 10.55 3.16
N ASP A 67 -8.50 9.50 3.98
CA ASP A 67 -8.37 9.60 5.43
C ASP A 67 -7.01 10.19 5.82
N GLY A 68 -5.93 9.71 5.21
CA GLY A 68 -4.60 10.24 5.41
C GLY A 68 -4.48 11.73 5.05
N ALA A 69 -5.08 12.16 3.94
CA ALA A 69 -5.12 13.56 3.54
C ALA A 69 -5.91 14.43 4.54
N LYS A 70 -7.06 13.94 5.02
CA LYS A 70 -7.88 14.62 6.02
C LYS A 70 -7.17 14.77 7.36
N ILE A 71 -6.49 13.72 7.83
CA ILE A 71 -5.71 13.75 9.07
C ILE A 71 -4.58 14.78 8.96
N LYS A 72 -3.84 14.79 7.84
CA LYS A 72 -2.78 15.78 7.59
C LYS A 72 -3.32 17.22 7.60
N ALA A 73 -4.43 17.47 6.90
CA ALA A 73 -5.06 18.79 6.87
C ALA A 73 -5.52 19.24 8.27
N THR A 74 -6.11 18.32 9.04
CA THR A 74 -6.59 18.59 10.42
C THR A 74 -5.42 18.87 11.37
N ALA A 75 -4.33 18.11 11.26
CA ALA A 75 -3.12 18.33 12.06
C ALA A 75 -2.46 19.68 11.71
N LEU A 76 -2.41 20.03 10.43
CA LEU A 76 -1.88 21.32 9.99
C LEU A 76 -2.74 22.49 10.50
N TYR A 77 -4.06 22.39 10.35
CA TYR A 77 -5.00 23.41 10.82
C TYR A 77 -4.93 23.61 12.33
N SER A 78 -4.92 22.51 13.11
CA SER A 78 -4.80 22.59 14.57
C SER A 78 -3.44 23.12 15.02
N GLY A 79 -2.36 22.80 14.30
CA GLY A 79 -1.03 23.39 14.50
C GLY A 79 -0.99 24.90 14.26
N PHE A 80 -1.63 25.38 13.20
CA PHE A 80 -1.75 26.82 12.91
C PHE A 80 -2.61 27.53 13.95
N LYS A 81 -3.81 27.02 14.25
CA LYS A 81 -4.71 27.63 15.26
C LYS A 81 -4.03 27.80 16.61
N ARG A 82 -3.28 26.79 17.07
CA ARG A 82 -2.52 26.84 18.33
C ARG A 82 -1.39 27.89 18.35
N LYS A 83 -0.94 28.35 17.18
CA LYS A 83 0.05 29.42 17.05
C LYS A 83 -0.60 30.81 17.03
N THR A 84 -1.83 30.93 16.52
CA THR A 84 -2.59 32.19 16.45
C THR A 84 -3.32 32.53 17.75
N ASP A 85 -3.71 31.51 18.53
CA ASP A 85 -4.35 31.67 19.85
C ASP A 85 -3.31 31.90 20.99
N LYS A 86 -2.03 32.07 20.64
CA LYS A 86 -0.94 32.48 21.54
C LYS A 86 -0.42 33.85 21.15
#